data_AF-A0A8T6SIP4-F1
#
_entry.id   AF-A0A8T6SIP4-F1
#
_cell.length_a   1.000
_cell.length_b   1.000
_cell.length_c   1.000
_cell.angle_alpha   90.00
_cell.angle_beta   90.00
_cell.angle_gamma   90.00
#
_symmetry.space_group_name_H-M   'P 1'
#
loop_
_entity.id
_entity.type
_entity.pdbx_description
1 polymer ?
#
loop_
_entity_poly.entity_id
_entity_poly.type
_entity_poly.pdbx_seq_one_letter_code
_entity_poly.pdbx_strand_id
1 'polypeptide(L)' 'MKSDPKRRGELFLEVMTETMRKWMEIADKRLRDTDIKCFVCPGNDDTFEIEPAIEESEFVTNAADKVVAIDDYHEMISLG' A
#
# COMPACT_ATOMS: atom_id res chain seq x y z
N MET A 1 21.56 9.64 17.61
CA MET A 1 20.93 9.10 16.38
C MET A 1 21.93 8.64 15.32
N LYS A 2 23.06 9.35 15.10
CA LYS A 2 24.02 9.00 14.03
C LYS A 2 24.77 7.66 14.20
N SER A 3 24.77 7.02 15.37
CA SER A 3 25.70 5.92 15.67
C SER A 3 25.06 4.54 15.93
N ASP A 4 23.73 4.40 15.91
CA ASP A 4 23.04 3.13 16.18
C ASP A 4 22.27 2.66 14.92
N PRO A 5 22.82 1.71 14.14
CA PRO A 5 22.18 1.20 12.94
C PRO A 5 20.83 0.52 13.20
N LYS A 6 20.68 -0.16 14.35
CA LYS A 6 19.45 -0.88 14.67
C LYS A 6 18.31 0.10 14.92
N ARG A 7 18.55 1.10 15.77
CA ARG A 7 17.55 2.14 16.07
C ARG A 7 17.16 2.95 14.84
N ARG A 8 18.08 3.14 13.88
CA ARG A 8 17.74 3.78 12.61
C ARG A 8 16.83 2.91 11.75
N GLY A 9 17.11 1.60 11.66
CA GLY A 9 16.27 0.67 10.92
C GLY A 9 14.85 0.61 11.47
N GLU A 10 14.72 0.50 12.80
CA GLU A 10 13.42 0.49 13.49
C GLU A 10 12.62 1.77 13.22
N LEU A 11 13.25 2.94 13.35
CA LEU A 11 12.57 4.20 13.07
C LEU A 11 12.22 4.36 11.58
N PHE A 12 13.10 3.91 10.68
CA PHE A 12 12.84 3.97 9.26
C PHE A 12 11.60 3.17 8.89
N LEU A 13 11.49 1.94 9.42
CA LEU A 13 10.33 1.09 9.26
C LEU A 13 9.06 1.73 9.84
N GLU A 14 9.14 2.25 11.06
CA GLU A 14 8.02 2.96 11.71
C GLU A 14 7.49 4.10 10.83
N VAL A 15 8.39 4.97 10.36
CA VAL A 15 8.04 6.12 9.53
C VAL A 15 7.50 5.68 8.16
N MET A 16 8.06 4.62 7.56
CA MET A 16 7.55 4.06 6.30
C MET A 16 6.10 3.58 6.46
N THR A 17 5.84 2.70 7.42
CA THR A 17 4.50 2.15 7.64
C THR A 17 3.50 3.25 8.01
N GLU A 18 3.87 4.21 8.86
CA GLU A 18 3.01 5.36 9.16
C GLU A 18 2.72 6.23 7.94
N THR A 19 3.70 6.42 7.06
CA THR A 19 3.53 7.21 5.83
C THR A 19 2.57 6.50 4.89
N MET A 20 2.72 5.19 4.73
CA MET A 20 1.79 4.38 3.92
C MET A 20 0.37 4.43 4.45
N ARG A 21 0.16 4.32 5.78
CA ARG A 21 -1.17 4.50 6.38
C ARG A 21 -1.76 5.88 6.07
N LYS A 22 -0.97 6.94 6.22
CA LYS A 22 -1.41 8.31 5.88
C LYS A 22 -1.79 8.44 4.41
N TRP A 23 -1.10 7.78 3.50
CA TRP A 23 -1.46 7.77 2.08
C TRP A 23 -2.76 7.02 1.82
N MET A 24 -2.98 5.88 2.47
CA MET A 24 -4.24 5.14 2.36
C MET A 24 -5.41 5.96 2.90
N GLU A 25 -5.26 6.63 4.04
CA GLU A 25 -6.28 7.55 4.54
C GLU A 25 -6.61 8.69 3.56
N ILE A 26 -5.60 9.20 2.85
CA ILE A 26 -5.81 10.23 1.82
C ILE A 26 -6.55 9.63 0.62
N ALA A 27 -6.17 8.43 0.18
CA ALA A 27 -6.84 7.73 -0.91
C ALA A 27 -8.31 7.47 -0.56
N ASP A 28 -8.60 6.91 0.61
CA ASP A 28 -9.95 6.66 1.10
C ASP A 28 -10.78 7.94 1.12
N LYS A 29 -10.24 9.04 1.68
CA LYS A 29 -10.96 10.32 1.73
C LYS A 29 -11.27 10.90 0.35
N ARG A 30 -10.41 10.66 -0.65
CA ARG A 30 -10.57 11.20 -2.01
C ARG A 30 -11.43 10.33 -2.90
N LEU A 31 -11.40 9.02 -2.68
CA LEU A 31 -12.14 8.04 -3.47
C LEU A 31 -13.54 7.80 -2.90
N ARG A 32 -13.77 8.14 -1.63
CA ARG A 32 -15.10 8.18 -1.03
C ARG A 32 -16.04 9.00 -1.91
N ASP A 33 -17.17 8.40 -2.25
CA ASP A 33 -18.21 8.95 -3.13
C ASP A 33 -17.83 9.06 -4.62
N THR A 34 -16.83 8.29 -5.06
CA THR A 34 -16.49 8.13 -6.49
C THR A 34 -16.67 6.67 -6.95
N ASP A 35 -16.78 6.47 -8.26
CA ASP A 35 -16.79 5.12 -8.88
C ASP A 35 -15.38 4.68 -9.33
N ILE A 36 -14.33 5.33 -8.85
CA ILE A 36 -12.94 5.04 -9.25
C ILE A 36 -12.42 3.86 -8.44
N LYS A 37 -11.98 2.80 -9.13
CA LYS A 37 -11.23 1.69 -8.54
C LYS A 37 -9.75 2.04 -8.45
N CYS A 38 -9.14 1.88 -7.27
CA CYS A 38 -7.71 2.10 -7.08
C CYS A 38 -7.01 0.76 -6.76
N PHE A 39 -6.02 0.41 -7.57
CA PHE A 39 -5.20 -0.77 -7.39
C PHE A 39 -3.76 -0.34 -7.15
N VAL A 40 -3.09 -0.96 -6.18
CA VAL A 40 -1.68 -0.75 -5.88
C VAL A 40 -0.97 -2.09 -5.78
N CYS A 41 0.34 -2.11 -6.03
CA CYS A 41 1.22 -3.19 -5.62
C CYS A 41 2.49 -2.57 -5.02
N PRO A 42 3.01 -3.10 -3.90
CA PRO A 42 4.34 -2.73 -3.42
C PRO A 42 5.41 -3.04 -4.47
N GLY A 43 6.40 -2.18 -4.59
CA GLY A 43 7.56 -2.35 -5.46
C GLY A 43 8.71 -3.09 -4.77
N ASN A 44 9.86 -3.17 -5.45
CA ASN A 44 11.05 -3.88 -4.99
C ASN A 44 11.70 -3.28 -3.72
N ASP A 45 11.57 -1.97 -3.51
CA ASP A 45 12.18 -1.27 -2.37
C ASP A 45 11.23 -1.15 -1.17
N ASP A 46 10.00 -1.63 -1.32
CA ASP A 46 9.01 -1.66 -0.26
C ASP A 46 9.23 -2.86 0.66
N THR A 47 8.99 -2.66 1.95
CA THR A 47 9.13 -3.72 2.94
C THR A 47 7.78 -4.38 3.20
N PHE A 48 7.75 -5.69 3.48
CA PHE A 48 6.50 -6.43 3.73
C PHE A 48 5.66 -5.83 4.87
N GLU A 49 6.28 -5.10 5.80
CA GLU A 49 5.60 -4.47 6.92
C GLU A 49 4.68 -3.30 6.52
N ILE A 50 4.73 -2.84 5.27
CA ILE A 50 3.75 -1.85 4.77
C ILE A 50 2.46 -2.49 4.28
N GLU A 51 2.44 -3.80 3.97
CA GLU A 51 1.25 -4.47 3.42
C GLU A 51 0.01 -4.29 4.28
N PRO A 52 0.06 -4.44 5.63
CA PRO A 52 -1.12 -4.24 6.46
C PRO A 52 -1.71 -2.84 6.31
N ALA A 53 -0.87 -1.81 6.11
CA ALA A 53 -1.36 -0.45 5.91
C ALA A 53 -2.20 -0.32 4.64
N ILE A 54 -1.84 -1.04 3.57
CA ILE A 54 -2.58 -1.07 2.31
C ILE A 54 -3.87 -1.87 2.46
N GLU A 55 -3.80 -3.06 3.07
CA GLU A 55 -4.96 -3.95 3.25
C GLU A 55 -6.00 -3.37 4.24
N GLU A 56 -5.61 -2.42 5.09
CA GLU A 56 -6.53 -1.66 5.97
C GLU A 56 -7.37 -0.60 5.22
N SER A 57 -7.04 -0.27 3.96
CA SER A 57 -7.76 0.74 3.17
C SER A 57 -9.15 0.25 2.74
N GLU A 58 -10.13 1.16 2.78
CA GLU A 58 -11.50 0.85 2.33
C GLU A 58 -11.65 0.91 0.79
N PHE A 59 -10.85 1.75 0.11
CA PHE A 59 -11.02 2.06 -1.32
C PHE A 59 -9.84 1.65 -2.20
N VAL A 60 -8.75 1.15 -1.61
CA VAL A 60 -7.56 0.70 -2.33
C VAL A 60 -7.45 -0.83 -2.25
N THR A 61 -7.24 -1.47 -3.39
CA THR A 61 -7.01 -2.92 -3.48
C THR A 61 -5.53 -3.21 -3.70
N ASN A 62 -4.93 -4.02 -2.83
CA ASN A 62 -3.60 -4.58 -3.07
C ASN A 62 -3.67 -5.70 -4.11
N ALA A 63 -3.12 -5.46 -5.30
CA ALA A 63 -3.12 -6.37 -6.44
C ALA A 63 -1.83 -7.20 -6.57
N ALA A 64 -0.88 -7.06 -5.63
CA ALA A 64 0.35 -7.83 -5.63
C ALA A 64 0.06 -9.34 -5.54
N ASP A 65 0.62 -10.10 -6.48
CA ASP A 65 0.52 -11.56 -6.56
C ASP A 65 -0.92 -12.12 -6.58
N LYS A 66 -1.89 -11.28 -6.99
CA LYS A 66 -3.31 -11.63 -7.04
C LYS A 66 -3.89 -11.29 -8.42
N VAL A 67 -4.74 -12.17 -8.94
CA VAL A 67 -5.62 -11.82 -10.06
C VAL A 67 -6.78 -11.00 -9.51
N VAL A 68 -6.96 -9.78 -10.03
CA VAL A 68 -8.03 -8.85 -9.64
C VAL A 68 -8.89 -8.49 -10.86
N ALA A 69 -10.20 -8.38 -10.65
CA ALA A 69 -11.13 -7.95 -11.70
C ALA A 69 -11.15 -6.42 -11.81
N ILE A 70 -10.82 -5.87 -12.98
CA ILE A 70 -10.93 -4.43 -13.27
C ILE A 70 -12.40 -4.09 -13.55
N ASP A 71 -13.07 -4.92 -14.35
CA ASP A 71 -14.50 -4.84 -14.69
C ASP A 71 -15.04 -6.25 -14.97
N ASP A 72 -16.24 -6.35 -15.55
CA ASP A 72 -16.91 -7.63 -15.84
C ASP A 72 -16.21 -8.46 -16.93
N TYR A 73 -15.24 -7.89 -17.66
CA TYR A 73 -14.62 -8.50 -18.84
C TYR A 73 -13.10 -8.62 -18.72
N HIS A 74 -12.47 -7.83 -17.85
CA HIS A 74 -11.02 -7.71 -17.77
C HIS A 74 -10.49 -8.05 -16.37
N GLU A 75 -9.45 -8.88 -16.36
CA GLU A 75 -8.65 -9.21 -15.19
C GLU A 75 -7.24 -8.63 -15.31
N MET A 76 -6.61 -8.37 -14.18
CA MET A 76 -5.24 -7.90 -14.07
C MET A 76 -4.49 -8.68 -13.01
N ILE A 77 -3.20 -8.93 -13.26
CA ILE A 77 -2.26 -9.42 -12.26
C ILE A 77 -0.99 -8.60 -12.34
N SER A 78 -0.42 -8.27 -11.19
CA SER A 78 0.91 -7.67 -11.07
C SER A 78 1.79 -8.62 -10.26
N LEU A 79 2.88 -9.07 -10.89
CA LEU A 79 3.95 -9.84 -10.29
C LEU A 79 5.16 -8.90 -10.31
N GLY A 80 5.65 -8.50 -9.13
CA GLY A 80 6.72 -7.51 -8.98
C GLY A 80 7.98 -7.80 -9.79
#